data_AF-A0A1I3XCJ5-F1
#
_entry.id   AF-A0A1I3XCJ5-F1
#
_cell.length_a   1.000
_cell.length_b   1.000
_cell.length_c   1.000
_cell.angle_alpha   90.00
_cell.angle_beta   90.00
_cell.angle_gamma   90.00
#
_symmetry.space_group_name_H-M   'P 1'
#
loop_
_entity.id
_entity.type
_entity.pdbx_description
1 polymer ?
#
loop_
_entity_poly.entity_id
_entity_poly.type
_entity_poly.pdbx_seq_one_letter_code
_entity_poly.pdbx_strand_id
1 'polypeptide(L)'
;MGSCEAGGCNAIEAGVAPLACYTCRKFHAWADAPHADLLENLLEEVDQLKVSGHEAVAETKTSTIVAISDLLERIRQDQEKIDG
;
A
#
# COMPACT_ATOMS: atom_id res chain seq x y z
N MET A 1 -7.05 -6.31 -4.34
CA MET A 1 -6.15 -5.18 -4.00
C MET A 1 -5.97 -4.26 -5.19
N GLY A 2 -5.93 -4.77 -6.42
CA GLY A 2 -5.89 -3.94 -7.63
C GLY A 2 -5.41 -4.74 -8.83
N SER A 3 -5.14 -4.05 -9.93
CA SER A 3 -4.51 -4.63 -11.13
C SER A 3 -3.49 -3.67 -11.72
N CYS A 4 -2.54 -4.20 -12.49
CA CYS A 4 -1.67 -3.37 -13.32
C CYS A 4 -2.22 -3.21 -14.73
N GLU A 5 -1.80 -2.14 -15.41
CA GLU A 5 -2.06 -1.94 -16.84
C GLU A 5 -1.48 -3.08 -17.69
N ALA A 6 -2.02 -3.24 -18.91
CA ALA A 6 -1.57 -4.25 -19.87
C ALA A 6 -0.06 -4.14 -20.13
N GLY A 7 0.63 -5.29 -20.07
CA GLY A 7 2.11 -5.38 -20.07
C GLY A 7 2.69 -5.89 -18.75
N GLY A 8 1.88 -6.00 -17.69
CA GLY A 8 2.17 -6.73 -16.46
C GLY A 8 3.37 -6.22 -15.64
N CYS A 9 3.43 -6.63 -14.38
CA CYS A 9 4.64 -6.56 -13.57
C CYS A 9 4.84 -7.91 -12.91
N ASN A 10 6.10 -8.33 -12.71
CA ASN A 10 6.45 -9.61 -12.10
C ASN A 10 6.42 -9.59 -10.56
N ALA A 11 5.69 -8.64 -9.96
CA ALA A 11 5.67 -8.42 -8.51
C ALA A 11 5.05 -9.60 -7.75
N ILE A 12 4.09 -10.29 -8.37
CA ILE A 12 3.46 -11.50 -7.80
C ILE A 12 4.47 -12.64 -7.83
N GLU A 13 5.10 -12.89 -8.97
CA GLU A 13 6.10 -13.96 -9.16
C GLU A 13 7.34 -13.75 -8.31
N ALA A 14 7.74 -12.49 -8.11
CA ALA A 14 8.85 -12.12 -7.23
C ALA A 14 8.50 -12.14 -5.73
N GLY A 15 7.23 -12.40 -5.36
CA GLY A 15 6.79 -12.47 -3.96
C GLY A 15 6.81 -11.13 -3.22
N VAL A 16 6.85 -10.01 -3.96
CA VAL A 16 6.90 -8.65 -3.40
C VAL A 16 5.54 -7.94 -3.46
N ALA A 17 4.56 -8.55 -4.12
CA ALA A 17 3.16 -8.17 -4.02
C ALA A 17 2.60 -8.55 -2.63
N PRO A 18 1.73 -7.73 -2.03
CA PRO A 18 1.16 -6.50 -2.59
C PRO A 18 1.97 -5.23 -2.31
N LEU A 19 2.95 -5.27 -1.40
CA LEU A 19 3.62 -4.08 -0.86
C LEU A 19 4.32 -3.23 -1.93
N ALA A 20 5.03 -3.89 -2.86
CA ALA A 20 5.71 -3.18 -3.96
C ALA A 20 4.74 -2.59 -4.98
N CYS A 21 3.48 -3.05 -5.03
CA CYS A 21 2.51 -2.54 -5.99
C CYS A 21 2.07 -1.11 -5.66
N TYR A 22 1.99 -0.75 -4.38
CA TYR A 22 1.51 0.58 -3.96
C TYR A 22 2.44 1.73 -4.37
N THR A 23 3.73 1.46 -4.59
CA THR A 23 4.70 2.45 -5.09
C THR A 23 4.87 2.39 -6.61
N CYS A 24 4.22 1.44 -7.29
CA CYS A 24 4.28 1.27 -8.74
C CYS A 24 3.27 2.19 -9.43
N ARG A 25 3.73 3.05 -10.35
CA ARG A 25 2.85 3.95 -11.12
C ARG A 25 1.85 3.26 -12.04
N LYS A 26 2.04 1.97 -12.35
CA LYS A 26 1.13 1.18 -13.19
C LYS A 26 0.03 0.48 -12.40
N PHE A 27 0.09 0.55 -11.07
CA PHE A 27 -0.86 -0.12 -10.20
C PHE A 27 -2.14 0.71 -10.04
N HIS A 28 -3.27 0.08 -10.33
CA HIS A 28 -4.60 0.63 -10.17
C HIS A 28 -5.28 -0.11 -9.02
N ALA A 29 -5.34 0.55 -7.86
CA ALA A 29 -6.02 0.04 -6.68
C ALA A 29 -7.54 0.05 -6.86
N TRP A 30 -8.22 -0.95 -6.29
CA TRP A 30 -9.69 -0.99 -6.28
C TRP A 30 -10.20 -0.30 -5.01
N ALA A 31 -11.17 0.61 -5.15
CA ALA A 31 -11.65 1.42 -4.03
C ALA A 31 -12.25 0.60 -2.87
N ASP A 32 -12.79 -0.59 -3.16
CA ASP A 32 -13.44 -1.50 -2.22
C ASP A 32 -12.49 -2.56 -1.62
N ALA A 33 -11.20 -2.54 -1.99
CA ALA A 33 -10.22 -3.46 -1.42
C ALA A 33 -9.81 -3.06 0.01
N PRO A 34 -9.37 -4.02 0.85
CA PRO A 34 -9.04 -3.79 2.27
C PRO A 34 -7.67 -3.12 2.44
N HIS A 35 -7.52 -1.90 1.90
CA HIS A 35 -6.28 -1.12 1.98
C HIS A 35 -5.96 -0.65 3.39
N ALA A 36 -7.00 -0.32 4.17
CA ALA A 36 -6.88 0.10 5.56
C ALA A 36 -6.29 -1.01 6.44
N ASP A 37 -6.81 -2.24 6.31
CA ASP A 37 -6.31 -3.40 7.05
C ASP A 37 -4.82 -3.66 6.74
N LEU A 38 -4.41 -3.53 5.47
CA LEU A 38 -2.99 -3.67 5.12
C LEU A 38 -2.14 -2.57 5.76
N LEU A 39 -2.62 -1.32 5.77
CA LEU A 39 -1.93 -0.20 6.39
C LEU A 39 -1.73 -0.41 7.89
N GLU A 40 -2.78 -0.85 8.60
CA GLU A 40 -2.75 -1.14 10.02
C GLU A 40 -1.71 -2.23 10.35
N ASN A 41 -1.76 -3.36 9.63
CA ASN A 41 -0.78 -4.43 9.77
C ASN A 41 0.66 -3.94 9.52
N LEU A 42 0.86 -3.07 8.53
CA LEU A 42 2.18 -2.55 8.19
C LEU A 42 2.72 -1.59 9.25
N LEU A 43 1.84 -0.80 9.88
CA LEU A 43 2.20 0.08 10.99
C LEU A 43 2.59 -0.73 12.23
N GLU A 44 1.83 -1.78 12.56
CA GLU A 44 2.17 -2.71 13.64
C GLU A 44 3.52 -3.39 13.39
N GLU A 45 3.76 -3.90 12.17
CA GLU A 45 5.04 -4.52 11.81
C GLU A 45 6.21 -3.54 11.97
N VAL A 46 6.06 -2.30 11.52
CA VAL A 46 7.07 -1.26 11.67
C VAL A 46 7.35 -0.94 13.14
N ASP A 47 6.31 -0.84 13.98
CA ASP A 47 6.48 -0.62 15.41
C ASP A 47 7.27 -1.76 16.07
N GLN A 48 6.92 -3.01 15.77
CA GLN A 48 7.64 -4.19 16.26
C GLN A 48 9.10 -4.22 15.81
N LEU A 49 9.38 -3.87 14.55
CA LEU A 49 10.74 -3.79 14.03
C LEU A 49 11.57 -2.72 14.75
N LYS A 50 10.99 -1.56 15.05
CA LYS A 50 11.66 -0.49 15.79
C LYS A 50 11.98 -0.91 17.23
N VAL A 51 11.00 -1.49 17.93
CA VAL A 51 11.19 -2.01 19.29
C VAL A 51 12.26 -3.11 19.33
N SER A 52 12.36 -3.91 18.27
CA SER A 52 13.37 -4.99 18.13
C SER A 52 14.75 -4.50 17.65
N GLY A 53 14.93 -3.20 17.41
CA GLY A 53 16.21 -2.63 16.95
C GLY A 53 16.49 -2.81 15.45
N HIS A 54 15.48 -3.16 14.65
CA HIS A 54 15.57 -3.34 13.20
C HIS A 54 15.15 -2.07 12.43
N GLU A 55 15.67 -0.90 12.84
CA GLU A 55 15.30 0.41 12.27
C GLU A 55 15.46 0.47 10.75
N ALA A 56 16.56 -0.08 10.22
CA ALA A 56 16.81 -0.08 8.78
C ALA A 56 15.75 -0.86 7.99
N VAL A 57 15.19 -1.94 8.56
CA VAL A 57 14.11 -2.72 7.93
C VAL A 57 12.80 -1.94 8.02
N ALA A 58 12.51 -1.34 9.18
CA ALA A 58 11.35 -0.47 9.36
C ALA A 58 11.35 0.69 8.34
N GLU A 59 12.50 1.32 8.11
CA GLU A 59 12.66 2.44 7.19
C GLU A 59 12.25 2.07 5.76
N THR A 60 12.58 0.86 5.29
CA THR A 60 12.21 0.40 3.93
C THR A 60 10.70 0.41 3.67
N LYS A 61 9.88 0.27 4.72
CA LYS A 61 8.42 0.17 4.64
C LYS A 61 7.73 1.55 4.62
N THR A 62 8.44 2.61 5.02
CA THR A 62 7.89 3.97 5.14
C THR A 62 7.26 4.47 3.84
N SER A 63 7.93 4.23 2.71
CA SER A 63 7.42 4.65 1.39
C SER A 63 6.09 3.97 1.03
N THR A 64 5.94 2.69 1.37
CA THR A 64 4.69 1.95 1.15
C THR A 64 3.57 2.44 2.09
N ILE A 65 3.88 2.74 3.35
CA ILE A 65 2.93 3.33 4.32
C ILE A 65 2.37 4.65 3.78
N VAL A 66 3.25 5.54 3.31
CA VAL A 66 2.84 6.83 2.73
C VAL A 66 1.96 6.61 1.50
N ALA A 67 2.37 5.72 0.58
CA ALA A 67 1.60 5.46 -0.63
C ALA A 67 0.19 4.90 -0.35
N ILE A 68 0.04 4.01 0.64
CA ILE A 68 -1.27 3.48 1.03
C ILE A 68 -2.11 4.56 1.72
N SER A 69 -1.51 5.40 2.56
CA SER A 69 -2.19 6.52 3.22
C SER A 69 -2.74 7.52 2.20
N ASP A 70 -1.93 7.91 1.21
CA ASP A 70 -2.33 8.80 0.12
C ASP A 70 -3.44 8.18 -0.74
N LEU A 71 -3.40 6.87 -0.99
CA LEU A 71 -4.44 6.16 -1.72
C LEU A 71 -5.78 6.20 -0.98
N LEU A 72 -5.79 5.92 0.33
CA LEU A 72 -7.00 5.94 1.15
C LEU A 72 -7.63 7.34 1.19
N GLU A 73 -6.80 8.39 1.27
CA GLU A 73 -7.26 9.78 1.15
C GLU A 73 -7.97 10.03 -0.18
N ARG A 74 -7.37 9.61 -1.30
CA ARG A 74 -7.97 9.78 -2.64
C ARG A 74 -9.30 9.03 -2.77
N ILE A 75 -9.35 7.78 -2.30
CA ILE A 75 -10.59 6.98 -2.31
C ILE A 75 -11.70 7.72 -1.55
N ARG A 76 -11.40 8.25 -0.37
CA ARG A 76 -12.37 9.00 0.44
C ARG A 76 -12.87 10.25 -0.27
N GLN A 77 -11.96 11.06 -0.82
CA GLN A 77 -12.30 12.28 -1.54
C GLN A 77 -13.14 12.01 -2.79
N ASP A 78 -12.89 10.90 -3.48
CA ASP A 78 -13.66 10.53 -4.67
C ASP A 78 -15.06 10.02 -4.30
N GLN A 79 -15.22 9.32 -3.18
CA GLN A 79 -16.53 8.94 -2.64
C GLN A 79 -17.36 10.18 -2.25
N GLU A 80 -16.76 11.15 -1.56
CA GLU A 80 -17.44 12.40 -1.18
C GLU A 80 -17.96 13.21 -2.38
N LYS A 81 -17.27 13.15 -3.53
CA LYS A 81 -17.71 13.82 -4.77
C LYS A 81 -18.87 13.08 -5.47
N ILE A 82 -19.00 11.78 -5.25
CA ILE A 82 -20.07 10.97 -5.86
C ILE A 82 -21.37 11.15 -5.07
N ASP A 83 -21.25 11.31 -3.75
CA ASP A 83 -22.40 11.39 -2.83
C ASP A 83 -22.98 12.82 -2.68
N GLY A 84 -22.33 13.85 -3.23
CA GLY A 84 -22.72 15.27 -3.15
C GLY A 84 -23.33 15.83 -4.43
#